data_AF-G2LGV9-F1
#
_entry.id   AF-G2LGV9-F1
#
_cell.length_a   1.000
_cell.length_b   1.000
_cell.length_c   1.000
_cell.angle_alpha   90.00
_cell.angle_beta   90.00
_cell.angle_gamma   90.00
#
_symmetry.space_group_name_H-M   'P 1'
#
loop_
_entity.id
_entity.type
_entity.pdbx_description
1 polymer ?
#
loop_
_entity_poly.entity_id
_entity_poly.type
_entity_poly.pdbx_seq_one_letter_code
_entity_poly.pdbx_strand_id
1 'polypeptide(L)'
;MFTAKGCVPGSFARWFACSQASLPAAGLVWTFVLLGGIVFLGSRSVAQIGRADDVPPASANPSAPGTPPGKRPSPPRRPAIVKTPTGVAMPLGRPAEFYFEEGNELFDKGDFVSARMFFEQGGKVARPKSDLVEVLQRRRDVSAHMAVGRQFERESQLVEALAEYDKALALEPVNPVAKRHAGQVLQMLGKAAMLTKNWQAAIGYLRRAQELDPDASTQAALVTALLRLAMEQSDPTEAQRTYRQVLEIAPGNEDARLGLRRMEARLRTRQAEAAFQAGRYNEARSEYEAALELDPEHALAAAGKTRVEAYLARQSADEAYRRRDFRTAYADYQKFQAVVPDDPQVTERLRELSLRLEPPLPLRGSLIYKLNTASPFRIRLHRDQVESALLDSENPIKPDIKLEGRLPAQDAVFRLGKSSANVTVRIAVMPVADNDYTAELIATPKNPRSEDVIVVAEWQLPLKGGVQWKRQLEPGAYRVYWQGPFFEVFDPTGVCIESSRQSPLPRQPVTVKVKPIKGVTVQVVEQPNPGNDFTFALNLAVTSPTLLLLDLSWDVGKK
;
A
#
# COMPACT_ATOMS: atom_id res chain seq x y z
N MET A 1 -20.01 49.37 13.85
CA MET A 1 -20.49 48.53 14.96
C MET A 1 -19.86 47.16 14.74
N PHE A 2 -18.83 46.68 15.45
CA PHE A 2 -18.64 46.56 16.92
C PHE A 2 -19.83 45.84 17.58
N THR A 3 -19.67 44.77 18.37
CA THR A 3 -18.47 44.12 18.98
C THR A 3 -18.47 42.58 18.75
N ALA A 4 -17.39 41.79 18.76
CA ALA A 4 -15.99 41.88 19.22
C ALA A 4 -15.69 41.54 20.70
N LYS A 5 -15.20 40.31 20.94
CA LYS A 5 -14.34 39.78 22.05
C LYS A 5 -13.99 38.32 21.67
N GLY A 6 -12.77 37.77 21.77
CA GLY A 6 -11.50 38.23 22.36
C GLY A 6 -11.08 37.33 23.54
N CYS A 7 -9.83 36.86 23.72
CA CYS A 7 -8.56 37.08 23.00
C CYS A 7 -7.57 35.89 23.16
N VAL A 8 -6.39 35.98 22.55
CA VAL A 8 -5.27 34.99 22.51
C VAL A 8 -3.96 35.78 22.67
N PRO A 9 -3.01 35.42 23.60
CA PRO A 9 -2.00 34.38 23.32
C PRO A 9 -1.45 33.62 24.57
N GLY A 10 -0.39 32.83 24.38
CA GLY A 10 0.46 32.23 25.43
C GLY A 10 1.93 32.70 25.37
N SER A 11 2.85 32.06 26.10
CA SER A 11 4.30 32.38 26.05
C SER A 11 5.27 31.33 26.62
N PHE A 12 6.54 31.47 26.23
CA PHE A 12 7.75 30.68 26.50
C PHE A 12 8.15 30.43 27.98
N ALA A 13 8.75 29.25 28.26
CA ALA A 13 10.08 29.06 28.93
C ALA A 13 10.44 27.55 28.97
N ARG A 14 11.50 27.04 28.33
CA ARG A 14 12.93 27.01 28.73
C ARG A 14 13.22 26.47 30.13
N TRP A 15 13.89 25.31 30.19
CA TRP A 15 14.86 24.93 31.24
C TRP A 15 16.11 24.33 30.60
N PHE A 16 17.27 24.48 31.24
CA PHE A 16 18.57 23.98 30.80
C PHE A 16 18.98 22.76 31.63
N ALA A 17 19.70 21.82 31.01
CA ALA A 17 20.61 20.90 31.70
C ALA A 17 21.83 20.69 30.81
N CYS A 18 23.02 20.62 31.39
CA CYS A 18 24.29 20.57 30.65
C CYS A 18 25.28 19.62 31.34
N SER A 19 25.98 18.80 30.56
CA SER A 19 27.24 18.16 30.95
C SER A 19 28.10 17.91 29.71
N GLN A 20 29.42 17.80 29.91
CA GLN A 20 30.43 17.74 28.84
C GLN A 20 31.14 16.39 28.85
N ALA A 21 31.59 15.90 27.67
CA ALA A 21 32.64 14.88 27.57
C ALA A 21 33.40 14.94 26.22
N SER A 22 34.65 15.41 26.28
CA SER A 22 35.84 15.04 25.47
C SER A 22 35.72 14.50 24.02
N LEU A 23 36.38 15.21 23.10
CA LEU A 23 37.10 14.64 21.94
C LEU A 23 38.50 14.11 22.38
N PRO A 24 39.11 13.16 21.64
CA PRO A 24 40.08 13.50 20.59
C PRO A 24 39.80 12.75 19.26
N ALA A 25 40.05 13.25 18.04
CA ALA A 25 41.16 14.04 17.46
C ALA A 25 42.28 13.21 16.80
N ALA A 26 41.99 12.66 15.61
CA ALA A 26 42.93 12.34 14.52
C ALA A 26 42.14 12.24 13.19
N GLY A 27 42.62 12.62 12.01
CA GLY A 27 43.87 13.32 11.69
C GLY A 27 44.58 12.76 10.46
N LEU A 28 44.16 13.15 9.23
CA LEU A 28 44.94 12.88 8.01
C LEU A 28 44.61 13.85 6.87
N VAL A 29 45.66 14.27 6.16
CA VAL A 29 45.73 15.33 5.13
C VAL A 29 46.85 14.93 4.16
N TRP A 30 46.77 15.04 2.83
CA TRP A 30 45.71 15.57 1.94
C TRP A 30 45.43 14.53 0.82
N THR A 31 45.10 14.76 -0.47
CA THR A 31 45.01 15.94 -1.35
C THR A 31 44.07 15.64 -2.52
N PHE A 32 43.50 16.66 -3.18
CA PHE A 32 43.11 16.63 -4.59
C PHE A 32 43.43 18.01 -5.19
N VAL A 33 44.02 18.07 -6.40
CA VAL A 33 44.37 19.33 -7.07
C VAL A 33 43.84 19.29 -8.50
N LEU A 34 43.02 20.28 -8.86
CA LEU A 34 42.57 20.52 -10.23
C LEU A 34 42.57 22.03 -10.53
N LEU A 35 43.17 22.35 -11.68
CA LEU A 35 42.87 23.46 -12.60
C LEU A 35 42.51 24.85 -12.02
N GLY A 36 43.34 25.83 -12.38
CA GLY A 36 42.92 26.68 -13.51
C GLY A 36 42.98 28.20 -13.34
N GLY A 37 43.55 28.86 -14.35
CA GLY A 37 43.38 30.28 -14.65
C GLY A 37 44.27 31.28 -13.89
N ILE A 38 44.50 32.52 -14.34
CA ILE A 38 44.78 33.10 -15.67
C ILE A 38 44.92 34.63 -15.49
N VAL A 39 46.01 35.21 -16.04
CA VAL A 39 46.17 36.63 -16.51
C VAL A 39 46.33 37.81 -15.51
N PHE A 40 47.54 38.41 -15.60
CA PHE A 40 47.94 39.84 -15.53
C PHE A 40 47.51 40.78 -14.39
N LEU A 41 48.52 41.33 -13.70
CA LEU A 41 49.00 42.74 -13.74
C LEU A 41 50.36 42.80 -12.96
N GLY A 42 51.30 43.74 -13.18
CA GLY A 42 51.36 44.80 -14.18
C GLY A 42 51.99 46.10 -13.64
N SER A 43 53.31 46.17 -13.45
CA SER A 43 54.01 47.39 -13.01
C SER A 43 55.48 47.48 -13.46
N ARG A 44 56.00 48.71 -13.60
CA ARG A 44 57.36 49.06 -14.07
C ARG A 44 58.10 49.89 -13.02
N SER A 45 59.43 49.80 -12.98
CA SER A 45 60.44 50.91 -12.90
C SER A 45 61.79 50.36 -12.42
N VAL A 46 63.00 50.88 -12.68
CA VAL A 46 63.67 51.78 -13.64
C VAL A 46 64.89 52.38 -12.90
N ALA A 47 66.10 52.14 -13.44
CA ALA A 47 67.34 52.92 -13.24
C ALA A 47 68.27 52.52 -14.43
N GLN A 48 68.90 53.38 -15.24
CA GLN A 48 69.80 54.53 -15.00
C GLN A 48 71.17 54.16 -14.40
N ILE A 49 72.33 54.66 -14.86
CA ILE A 49 72.71 55.38 -16.11
C ILE A 49 74.27 55.30 -16.29
N GLY A 50 74.78 55.41 -17.52
CA GLY A 50 76.22 55.56 -17.87
C GLY A 50 76.50 55.01 -19.28
N ARG A 51 76.93 55.75 -20.32
CA ARG A 51 78.15 56.57 -20.56
C ARG A 51 79.48 55.78 -20.42
N ALA A 52 80.43 55.86 -21.35
CA ALA A 52 80.60 56.82 -22.47
C ALA A 52 81.27 56.21 -23.73
N ASP A 53 80.95 56.81 -24.88
CA ASP A 53 81.79 57.22 -26.03
C ASP A 53 82.95 56.32 -26.53
N ASP A 54 82.96 56.01 -27.85
CA ASP A 54 84.02 56.50 -28.77
C ASP A 54 83.71 56.25 -30.27
N VAL A 55 83.94 57.26 -31.13
CA VAL A 55 83.94 57.16 -32.61
C VAL A 55 84.87 58.23 -33.22
N PRO A 56 85.93 57.85 -33.97
CA PRO A 56 86.65 58.76 -34.88
C PRO A 56 86.21 58.59 -36.36
N PRO A 57 86.39 59.61 -37.22
CA PRO A 57 85.79 59.69 -38.55
C PRO A 57 86.67 59.14 -39.71
N ALA A 58 86.13 59.22 -40.93
CA ALA A 58 86.74 58.71 -42.16
C ALA A 58 88.02 59.44 -42.62
N SER A 59 88.87 58.70 -43.34
CA SER A 59 89.97 59.21 -44.18
C SER A 59 89.85 58.62 -45.60
N ALA A 60 90.50 59.22 -46.60
CA ALA A 60 90.24 58.94 -48.01
C ALA A 60 91.51 58.79 -48.88
N ASN A 61 91.34 58.10 -50.02
CA ASN A 61 92.26 57.95 -51.16
C ASN A 61 93.53 57.09 -50.95
N PRO A 62 94.20 56.58 -52.02
CA PRO A 62 93.83 56.59 -53.44
C PRO A 62 93.84 55.21 -54.16
N SER A 63 93.10 55.15 -55.28
CA SER A 63 93.39 54.49 -56.56
C SER A 63 94.20 53.18 -56.67
N ALA A 64 93.53 52.12 -57.17
CA ALA A 64 94.13 51.09 -58.05
C ALA A 64 93.11 50.70 -59.16
N PRO A 65 93.52 50.29 -60.38
CA PRO A 65 92.66 50.42 -61.57
C PRO A 65 91.97 49.13 -62.08
N GLY A 66 90.75 49.32 -62.60
CA GLY A 66 90.35 48.78 -63.91
C GLY A 66 89.81 47.34 -64.01
N THR A 67 88.48 47.20 -64.06
CA THR A 67 87.79 46.10 -64.80
C THR A 67 86.33 46.53 -65.09
N PRO A 68 85.73 46.14 -66.24
CA PRO A 68 84.50 46.78 -66.74
C PRO A 68 83.20 46.20 -66.12
N PRO A 69 82.08 46.96 -66.15
CA PRO A 69 80.88 46.65 -65.37
C PRO A 69 79.96 45.58 -66.01
N GLY A 70 79.62 44.57 -65.23
CA GLY A 70 78.49 43.66 -65.50
C GLY A 70 77.12 44.33 -65.27
N LYS A 71 76.11 43.91 -66.02
CA LYS A 71 74.74 44.48 -65.97
C LYS A 71 74.07 44.23 -64.61
N ARG A 72 73.41 45.26 -64.05
CA ARG A 72 72.45 45.07 -62.94
C ARG A 72 71.23 44.29 -63.43
N PRO A 73 70.75 43.25 -62.72
CA PRO A 73 69.46 42.63 -63.01
C PRO A 73 68.30 43.55 -62.60
N SER A 74 67.15 43.40 -63.26
CA SER A 74 65.90 44.07 -62.92
C SER A 74 65.28 43.51 -61.63
N PRO A 75 64.45 44.29 -60.90
CA PRO A 75 63.80 43.81 -59.68
C PRO A 75 62.83 42.65 -59.99
N PRO A 76 62.77 41.62 -59.13
CA PRO A 76 61.85 40.50 -59.35
C PRO A 76 60.40 40.98 -59.29
N ARG A 77 59.56 40.44 -60.19
CA ARG A 77 58.10 40.62 -60.11
C ARG A 77 57.61 40.12 -58.74
N ARG A 78 56.73 40.88 -58.08
CA ARG A 78 56.05 40.40 -56.86
C ARG A 78 55.32 39.10 -57.20
N PRO A 79 55.45 38.02 -56.40
CA PRO A 79 54.68 36.80 -56.63
C PRO A 79 53.19 37.11 -56.52
N ALA A 80 52.37 36.48 -57.37
CA ALA A 80 50.92 36.52 -57.21
C ALA A 80 50.54 35.75 -55.93
N ILE A 81 49.61 36.27 -55.14
CA ILE A 81 49.22 35.65 -53.86
C ILE A 81 47.75 35.22 -53.95
N VAL A 82 47.50 33.94 -53.68
CA VAL A 82 46.16 33.38 -53.47
C VAL A 82 45.90 33.34 -51.96
N LYS A 83 44.65 33.52 -51.53
CA LYS A 83 44.25 33.25 -50.15
C LYS A 83 43.56 31.90 -50.06
N THR A 84 43.89 31.09 -49.06
CA THR A 84 43.15 29.87 -48.74
C THR A 84 41.78 30.21 -48.11
N PRO A 85 40.84 29.26 -48.01
CA PRO A 85 39.55 29.46 -47.34
C PRO A 85 39.63 29.91 -45.88
N THR A 86 40.73 29.64 -45.18
CA THR A 86 40.99 30.11 -43.80
C THR A 86 41.72 31.47 -43.75
N GLY A 87 42.08 32.03 -44.90
CA GLY A 87 42.71 33.35 -45.03
C GLY A 87 44.24 33.33 -45.15
N VAL A 88 44.89 32.18 -45.09
CA VAL A 88 46.36 32.04 -45.23
C VAL A 88 46.81 32.51 -46.61
N ALA A 89 47.89 33.28 -46.66
CA ALA A 89 48.44 33.85 -47.88
C ALA A 89 49.43 32.89 -48.55
N MET A 90 49.05 32.33 -49.71
CA MET A 90 49.86 31.41 -50.51
C MET A 90 50.53 32.16 -51.68
N PRO A 91 51.86 32.44 -51.63
CA PRO A 91 52.58 33.05 -52.74
C PRO A 91 52.88 32.04 -53.84
N LEU A 92 52.33 32.27 -55.04
CA LEU A 92 52.56 31.46 -56.24
C LEU A 92 53.96 31.68 -56.82
N GLY A 93 54.49 30.66 -57.50
CA GLY A 93 55.80 30.70 -58.15
C GLY A 93 57.00 30.41 -57.23
N ARG A 94 56.76 29.93 -56.00
CA ARG A 94 57.79 29.36 -55.11
C ARG A 94 58.23 27.95 -55.58
N PRO A 95 59.41 27.45 -55.15
CA PRO A 95 59.80 26.05 -55.35
C PRO A 95 58.86 25.09 -54.61
N ALA A 96 58.83 23.82 -55.03
CA ALA A 96 57.92 22.82 -54.47
C ALA A 96 58.15 22.53 -52.97
N GLU A 97 59.42 22.60 -52.53
CA GLU A 97 59.85 22.41 -51.14
C GLU A 97 59.17 23.39 -50.19
N PHE A 98 59.09 24.67 -50.56
CA PHE A 98 58.41 25.70 -49.76
C PHE A 98 56.94 25.36 -49.48
N TYR A 99 56.19 24.86 -50.48
CA TYR A 99 54.79 24.48 -50.24
C TYR A 99 54.66 23.17 -49.46
N PHE A 100 55.67 22.28 -49.51
CA PHE A 100 55.70 21.10 -48.66
C PHE A 100 55.97 21.46 -47.20
N GLU A 101 56.94 22.35 -46.93
CA GLU A 101 57.27 22.84 -45.58
C GLU A 101 56.07 23.58 -44.95
N GLU A 102 55.55 24.61 -45.62
CA GLU A 102 54.40 25.37 -45.12
C GLU A 102 53.13 24.49 -45.03
N GLY A 103 52.95 23.54 -45.97
CA GLY A 103 51.86 22.55 -45.92
C GLY A 103 51.95 21.61 -44.71
N ASN A 104 53.17 21.21 -44.31
CA ASN A 104 53.39 20.43 -43.09
C ASN A 104 53.13 21.29 -41.84
N GLU A 105 53.63 22.53 -41.79
CA GLU A 105 53.39 23.42 -40.64
C GLU A 105 51.89 23.74 -40.47
N LEU A 106 51.15 23.91 -41.56
CA LEU A 106 49.69 24.09 -41.53
C LEU A 106 48.95 22.82 -41.11
N PHE A 107 49.43 21.63 -41.50
CA PHE A 107 48.90 20.36 -41.01
C PHE A 107 49.11 20.21 -39.50
N ASP A 108 50.31 20.50 -39.00
CA ASP A 108 50.66 20.39 -37.59
C ASP A 108 49.95 21.47 -36.72
N LYS A 109 49.54 22.58 -37.33
CA LYS A 109 48.60 23.58 -36.76
C LYS A 109 47.11 23.18 -36.86
N GLY A 110 46.77 22.09 -37.54
CA GLY A 110 45.39 21.61 -37.75
C GLY A 110 44.59 22.29 -38.86
N ASP A 111 45.20 23.19 -39.66
CA ASP A 111 44.57 23.73 -40.87
C ASP A 111 44.75 22.77 -42.06
N PHE A 112 44.04 21.65 -41.98
CA PHE A 112 44.02 20.60 -43.00
C PHE A 112 43.56 21.08 -44.38
N VAL A 113 42.81 22.20 -44.45
CA VAL A 113 42.29 22.76 -45.70
C VAL A 113 43.37 23.55 -46.42
N SER A 114 44.04 24.47 -45.72
CA SER A 114 45.20 25.16 -46.29
C SER A 114 46.33 24.18 -46.58
N ALA A 115 46.67 23.29 -45.63
CA ALA A 115 47.71 22.29 -45.80
C ALA A 115 47.55 21.52 -47.11
N ARG A 116 46.33 21.00 -47.38
CA ARG A 116 46.02 20.34 -48.66
C ARG A 116 46.26 21.25 -49.86
N MET A 117 45.80 22.50 -49.85
CA MET A 117 46.02 23.41 -50.99
C MET A 117 47.51 23.70 -51.21
N PHE A 118 48.31 23.80 -50.15
CA PHE A 118 49.77 23.94 -50.24
C PHE A 118 50.41 22.68 -50.86
N PHE A 119 50.05 21.47 -50.40
CA PHE A 119 50.49 20.22 -51.04
C PHE A 119 50.06 20.10 -52.51
N GLU A 120 48.81 20.44 -52.85
CA GLU A 120 48.33 20.47 -54.24
C GLU A 120 49.13 21.46 -55.11
N GLN A 121 49.47 22.65 -54.57
CA GLN A 121 50.24 23.68 -55.27
C GLN A 121 51.74 23.31 -55.44
N GLY A 122 52.31 22.51 -54.53
CA GLY A 122 53.66 21.94 -54.67
C GLY A 122 53.73 20.70 -55.56
N GLY A 123 52.59 20.16 -56.01
CA GLY A 123 52.50 19.11 -57.01
C GLY A 123 53.14 17.78 -56.59
N LYS A 124 53.74 17.06 -57.54
CA LYS A 124 54.23 15.66 -57.34
C LYS A 124 55.32 15.51 -56.26
N VAL A 125 56.00 16.59 -55.90
CA VAL A 125 57.06 16.62 -54.87
C VAL A 125 56.45 16.82 -53.48
N ALA A 126 55.48 17.74 -53.35
CA ALA A 126 54.81 18.05 -52.09
C ALA A 126 53.66 17.07 -51.79
N ARG A 127 53.98 15.79 -51.56
CA ARG A 127 52.97 14.80 -51.15
C ARG A 127 52.45 15.12 -49.75
N PRO A 128 51.12 15.11 -49.49
CA PRO A 128 50.58 15.26 -48.15
C PRO A 128 51.02 14.09 -47.25
N LYS A 129 51.12 14.33 -45.93
CA LYS A 129 51.24 13.25 -44.92
C LYS A 129 50.08 12.25 -45.11
N SER A 130 50.32 10.95 -44.88
CA SER A 130 49.29 9.89 -44.88
C SER A 130 48.05 10.30 -44.09
N ASP A 131 48.32 10.86 -42.92
CA ASP A 131 47.37 11.24 -41.88
C ASP A 131 46.45 12.37 -42.37
N LEU A 132 46.93 13.25 -43.26
CA LEU A 132 46.09 14.28 -43.90
C LEU A 132 45.12 13.67 -44.90
N VAL A 133 45.55 12.65 -45.65
CA VAL A 133 44.68 11.94 -46.58
C VAL A 133 43.56 11.23 -45.81
N GLU A 134 43.90 10.54 -44.72
CA GLU A 134 42.94 9.88 -43.84
C GLU A 134 41.99 10.86 -43.15
N VAL A 135 42.49 11.94 -42.54
CA VAL A 135 41.67 12.99 -41.89
C VAL A 135 40.70 13.64 -42.88
N LEU A 136 41.12 13.88 -44.13
CA LEU A 136 40.24 14.46 -45.15
C LEU A 136 39.25 13.47 -45.75
N GLN A 137 39.62 12.19 -45.89
CA GLN A 137 38.67 11.13 -46.24
C GLN A 137 37.60 11.02 -45.15
N ARG A 138 38.00 10.84 -43.89
CA ARG A 138 37.12 10.79 -42.72
C ARG A 138 36.16 12.00 -42.63
N ARG A 139 36.66 13.23 -42.85
CA ARG A 139 35.80 14.44 -42.91
C ARG A 139 34.83 14.42 -44.11
N ARG A 140 35.25 13.91 -45.27
CA ARG A 140 34.39 13.76 -46.45
C ARG A 140 33.30 12.72 -46.22
N ASP A 141 33.63 11.61 -45.58
CA ASP A 141 32.71 10.50 -45.34
C ASP A 141 31.67 10.85 -44.27
N VAL A 142 32.09 11.53 -43.18
CA VAL A 142 31.16 12.21 -42.24
C VAL A 142 30.23 13.15 -43.01
N SER A 143 30.76 13.99 -43.90
CA SER A 143 29.96 14.94 -44.67
C SER A 143 28.99 14.26 -45.65
N ALA A 144 29.35 13.08 -46.18
CA ALA A 144 28.51 12.27 -47.06
C ALA A 144 27.37 11.59 -46.28
N HIS A 145 27.68 10.88 -45.19
CA HIS A 145 26.68 10.29 -44.30
C HIS A 145 25.71 11.34 -43.76
N MET A 146 26.21 12.51 -43.35
CA MET A 146 25.38 13.65 -42.95
C MET A 146 24.49 14.21 -44.08
N ALA A 147 24.88 14.04 -45.35
CA ALA A 147 24.05 14.46 -46.49
C ALA A 147 22.96 13.42 -46.82
N VAL A 148 23.27 12.12 -46.74
CA VAL A 148 22.31 11.04 -46.96
C VAL A 148 21.28 10.97 -45.82
N GLY A 149 21.72 11.08 -44.55
CA GLY A 149 20.82 11.13 -43.39
C GLY A 149 19.80 12.28 -43.49
N ARG A 150 20.24 13.48 -43.92
CA ARG A 150 19.34 14.62 -44.17
C ARG A 150 18.38 14.43 -45.34
N GLN A 151 18.64 13.49 -46.25
CA GLN A 151 17.71 13.16 -47.33
C GLN A 151 16.63 12.20 -46.82
N PHE A 152 17.02 11.11 -46.14
CA PHE A 152 16.08 10.21 -45.47
C PHE A 152 15.20 10.93 -44.43
N GLU A 153 15.74 11.91 -43.70
CA GLU A 153 14.99 12.75 -42.76
C GLU A 153 13.84 13.52 -43.45
N ARG A 154 14.07 14.08 -44.65
CA ARG A 154 13.03 14.76 -45.45
C ARG A 154 12.00 13.78 -46.02
N GLU A 155 12.45 12.58 -46.37
CA GLU A 155 11.63 11.48 -46.87
C GLU A 155 10.88 10.75 -45.75
N SER A 156 11.03 11.19 -44.49
CA SER A 156 10.45 10.59 -43.28
C SER A 156 10.89 9.14 -43.01
N GLN A 157 11.99 8.70 -43.64
CA GLN A 157 12.64 7.41 -43.41
C GLN A 157 13.55 7.51 -42.18
N LEU A 158 12.92 7.62 -41.00
CA LEU A 158 13.59 7.98 -39.75
C LEU A 158 14.60 6.94 -39.25
N VAL A 159 14.41 5.65 -39.54
CA VAL A 159 15.33 4.59 -39.09
C VAL A 159 16.60 4.60 -39.95
N GLU A 160 16.43 4.81 -41.25
CA GLU A 160 17.48 4.94 -42.24
C GLU A 160 18.27 6.24 -42.04
N ALA A 161 17.60 7.35 -41.74
CA ALA A 161 18.22 8.62 -41.36
C ALA A 161 19.10 8.46 -40.11
N LEU A 162 18.58 7.80 -39.06
CA LEU A 162 19.34 7.51 -37.84
C LEU A 162 20.56 6.64 -38.12
N ALA A 163 20.43 5.60 -38.97
CA ALA A 163 21.54 4.72 -39.33
C ALA A 163 22.68 5.45 -40.07
N GLU A 164 22.38 6.45 -40.89
CA GLU A 164 23.40 7.30 -41.53
C GLU A 164 24.02 8.31 -40.54
N TYR A 165 23.22 8.91 -39.66
CA TYR A 165 23.76 9.77 -38.61
C TYR A 165 24.62 9.01 -37.59
N ASP A 166 24.31 7.75 -37.30
CA ASP A 166 25.13 6.87 -36.47
C ASP A 166 26.47 6.53 -37.12
N LYS A 167 26.53 6.37 -38.46
CA LYS A 167 27.80 6.25 -39.19
C LYS A 167 28.62 7.54 -39.10
N ALA A 168 27.98 8.71 -39.26
CA ALA A 168 28.64 10.00 -39.09
C ALA A 168 29.18 10.20 -37.66
N LEU A 169 28.43 9.78 -36.64
CA LEU A 169 28.85 9.84 -35.23
C LEU A 169 29.92 8.80 -34.88
N ALA A 170 29.93 7.62 -35.50
CA ALA A 170 31.02 6.66 -35.34
C ALA A 170 32.34 7.20 -35.90
N LEU A 171 32.29 7.94 -37.02
CA LEU A 171 33.44 8.61 -37.61
C LEU A 171 33.86 9.88 -36.84
N GLU A 172 32.92 10.68 -36.32
CA GLU A 172 33.22 11.90 -35.53
C GLU A 172 32.30 12.03 -34.29
N PRO A 173 32.60 11.35 -33.16
CA PRO A 173 31.73 11.28 -31.97
C PRO A 173 31.44 12.60 -31.25
N VAL A 174 32.11 13.68 -31.66
CA VAL A 174 31.98 15.03 -31.08
C VAL A 174 31.23 15.98 -32.03
N ASN A 175 30.89 15.56 -33.26
CA ASN A 175 30.26 16.42 -34.26
C ASN A 175 28.87 16.94 -33.77
N PRO A 176 28.72 18.24 -33.48
CA PRO A 176 27.50 18.76 -32.86
C PRO A 176 26.32 18.78 -33.84
N VAL A 177 26.58 18.87 -35.14
CA VAL A 177 25.54 18.86 -36.17
C VAL A 177 24.96 17.44 -36.33
N ALA A 178 25.82 16.43 -36.31
CA ALA A 178 25.41 15.02 -36.31
C ALA A 178 24.62 14.66 -35.06
N LYS A 179 25.07 15.09 -33.87
CA LYS A 179 24.35 14.87 -32.61
C LYS A 179 22.95 15.48 -32.62
N ARG A 180 22.83 16.74 -33.07
CA ARG A 180 21.54 17.43 -33.17
C ARG A 180 20.56 16.71 -34.09
N HIS A 181 20.97 16.40 -35.33
CA HIS A 181 20.10 15.69 -36.27
C HIS A 181 19.71 14.29 -35.76
N ALA A 182 20.66 13.52 -35.21
CA ALA A 182 20.38 12.22 -34.61
C ALA A 182 19.39 12.34 -33.43
N GLY A 183 19.59 13.32 -32.53
CA GLY A 183 18.70 13.60 -31.41
C GLY A 183 17.29 13.98 -31.85
N GLN A 184 17.15 14.79 -32.90
CA GLN A 184 15.86 15.17 -33.48
C GLN A 184 15.14 13.95 -34.09
N VAL A 185 15.83 13.12 -34.88
CA VAL A 185 15.27 11.89 -35.46
C VAL A 185 14.90 10.88 -34.36
N LEU A 186 15.71 10.72 -33.33
CA LEU A 186 15.40 9.90 -32.15
C LEU A 186 14.18 10.42 -31.38
N GLN A 187 14.01 11.74 -31.26
CA GLN A 187 12.83 12.34 -30.65
C GLN A 187 11.56 12.05 -31.48
N MET A 188 11.66 12.06 -32.82
CA MET A 188 10.55 11.69 -33.71
C MET A 188 10.21 10.19 -33.61
N LEU A 189 11.21 9.31 -33.63
CA LEU A 189 11.04 7.85 -33.42
C LEU A 189 10.42 7.55 -32.05
N GLY A 190 10.86 8.24 -31.00
CA GLY A 190 10.30 8.13 -29.66
C GLY A 190 8.83 8.54 -29.61
N LYS A 191 8.48 9.68 -30.19
CA LYS A 191 7.10 10.17 -30.31
C LYS A 191 6.22 9.21 -31.13
N ALA A 192 6.74 8.62 -32.21
CA ALA A 192 6.04 7.60 -33.00
C ALA A 192 5.80 6.30 -32.20
N ALA A 193 6.79 5.83 -31.43
CA ALA A 193 6.64 4.67 -30.57
C ALA A 193 5.64 4.89 -29.41
N MET A 194 5.48 6.13 -28.93
CA MET A 194 4.41 6.46 -27.97
C MET A 194 3.01 6.34 -28.58
N LEU A 195 2.82 6.69 -29.85
CA LEU A 195 1.52 6.56 -30.54
C LEU A 195 1.11 5.08 -30.73
N THR A 196 2.07 4.18 -30.91
CA THR A 196 1.83 2.73 -30.96
C THR A 196 1.85 2.05 -29.59
N LYS A 197 1.92 2.82 -28.49
CA LYS A 197 2.10 2.35 -27.10
C LYS A 197 3.32 1.46 -26.85
N ASN A 198 4.33 1.48 -27.72
CA ASN A 198 5.59 0.78 -27.48
C ASN A 198 6.48 1.64 -26.56
N TRP A 199 6.08 1.72 -25.28
CA TRP A 199 6.72 2.60 -24.29
C TRP A 199 8.19 2.26 -24.09
N GLN A 200 8.56 0.97 -24.13
CA GLN A 200 9.95 0.51 -24.00
C GLN A 200 10.82 1.04 -25.15
N ALA A 201 10.37 0.94 -26.41
CA ALA A 201 11.08 1.54 -27.53
C ALA A 201 11.11 3.07 -27.46
N ALA A 202 10.00 3.70 -27.06
CA ALA A 202 9.93 5.15 -26.87
C ALA A 202 10.96 5.64 -25.84
N ILE A 203 11.03 4.99 -24.67
CA ILE A 203 12.00 5.29 -23.61
C ILE A 203 13.44 5.10 -24.10
N GLY A 204 13.71 4.04 -24.87
CA GLY A 204 15.03 3.80 -25.48
C GLY A 204 15.45 4.94 -26.41
N TYR A 205 14.60 5.31 -27.38
CA TYR A 205 14.88 6.41 -28.29
C TYR A 205 14.99 7.76 -27.57
N LEU A 206 14.12 8.05 -26.60
CA LEU A 206 14.09 9.34 -25.91
C LEU A 206 15.25 9.51 -24.91
N ARG A 207 15.72 8.45 -24.25
CA ARG A 207 16.98 8.48 -23.46
C ARG A 207 18.17 8.80 -24.37
N ARG A 208 18.29 8.11 -25.51
CA ARG A 208 19.37 8.34 -26.48
C ARG A 208 19.31 9.74 -27.10
N ALA A 209 18.11 10.28 -27.34
CA ALA A 209 17.93 11.68 -27.75
C ALA A 209 18.47 12.64 -26.67
N GLN A 210 18.12 12.42 -25.39
CA GLN A 210 18.56 13.23 -24.26
C GLN A 210 20.09 13.20 -24.05
N GLU A 211 20.75 12.10 -24.42
CA GLU A 211 22.22 11.95 -24.38
C GLU A 211 22.94 12.70 -25.52
N LEU A 212 22.30 12.89 -26.66
CA LEU A 212 22.89 13.53 -27.85
C LEU A 212 22.56 15.03 -27.96
N ASP A 213 21.31 15.42 -27.70
CA ASP A 213 20.82 16.79 -27.76
C ASP A 213 19.82 17.05 -26.59
N PRO A 214 20.31 17.54 -25.43
CA PRO A 214 19.49 17.73 -24.23
C PRO A 214 18.41 18.83 -24.39
N ASP A 215 17.19 18.42 -24.76
CA ASP A 215 16.04 19.30 -24.98
C ASP A 215 14.88 19.06 -23.99
N ALA A 216 14.16 20.13 -23.66
CA ALA A 216 13.01 20.09 -22.75
C ALA A 216 11.80 19.34 -23.34
N SER A 217 11.58 19.34 -24.66
CA SER A 217 10.54 18.49 -25.29
C SER A 217 10.91 17.01 -25.25
N THR A 218 12.20 16.68 -25.40
CA THR A 218 12.72 15.31 -25.19
C THR A 218 12.49 14.85 -23.74
N GLN A 219 12.87 15.66 -22.76
CA GLN A 219 12.69 15.34 -21.34
C GLN A 219 11.20 15.16 -20.97
N ALA A 220 10.32 16.05 -21.45
CA ALA A 220 8.88 15.95 -21.23
C ALA A 220 8.25 14.71 -21.90
N ALA A 221 8.69 14.35 -23.12
CA ALA A 221 8.26 13.13 -23.78
C ALA A 221 8.73 11.87 -23.02
N LEU A 222 9.98 11.87 -22.52
CA LEU A 222 10.53 10.76 -21.73
C LEU A 222 9.76 10.55 -20.42
N VAL A 223 9.48 11.63 -19.68
CA VAL A 223 8.61 11.60 -18.49
C VAL A 223 7.23 11.03 -18.83
N THR A 224 6.64 11.46 -19.95
CA THR A 224 5.31 10.98 -20.38
C THR A 224 5.33 9.48 -20.72
N ALA A 225 6.36 8.99 -21.42
CA ALA A 225 6.50 7.58 -21.76
C ALA A 225 6.74 6.70 -20.52
N LEU A 226 7.58 7.16 -19.57
CA LEU A 226 7.81 6.49 -18.29
C LEU A 226 6.54 6.42 -17.43
N LEU A 227 5.77 7.52 -17.33
CA LEU A 227 4.49 7.53 -16.61
C LEU A 227 3.50 6.52 -17.22
N ARG A 228 3.38 6.46 -18.55
CA ARG A 228 2.50 5.51 -19.22
C ARG A 228 2.91 4.06 -18.98
N LEU A 229 4.20 3.75 -19.06
CA LEU A 229 4.73 2.43 -18.72
C LEU A 229 4.43 2.06 -17.24
N ALA A 230 4.65 2.98 -16.31
CA ALA A 230 4.40 2.77 -14.88
C ALA A 230 2.91 2.60 -14.52
N MET A 231 2.00 3.08 -15.37
CA MET A 231 0.55 2.86 -15.25
C MET A 231 0.09 1.52 -15.85
N GLU A 232 0.74 1.04 -16.92
CA GLU A 232 0.42 -0.24 -17.57
C GLU A 232 1.16 -1.44 -16.94
N GLN A 233 2.14 -1.22 -16.05
CA GLN A 233 2.84 -2.27 -15.29
C GLN A 233 1.98 -2.89 -14.17
N SER A 234 1.63 -4.17 -14.33
CA SER A 234 0.85 -4.94 -13.35
C SER A 234 1.59 -5.26 -12.05
N ASP A 235 2.94 -5.33 -12.06
CA ASP A 235 3.68 -5.54 -10.82
C ASP A 235 4.07 -4.19 -10.16
N PRO A 236 3.63 -3.93 -8.91
CA PRO A 236 3.94 -2.69 -8.22
C PRO A 236 5.43 -2.50 -7.93
N THR A 237 6.26 -3.56 -7.84
CA THR A 237 7.71 -3.41 -7.65
C THR A 237 8.38 -2.83 -8.90
N GLU A 238 7.93 -3.21 -10.10
CA GLU A 238 8.42 -2.63 -11.34
C GLU A 238 7.87 -1.22 -11.55
N ALA A 239 6.57 -1.03 -11.35
CA ALA A 239 5.95 0.29 -11.43
C ALA A 239 6.62 1.30 -10.47
N GLN A 240 6.96 0.89 -9.24
CA GLN A 240 7.75 1.73 -8.33
C GLN A 240 9.13 2.11 -8.89
N ARG A 241 9.83 1.20 -9.59
CA ARG A 241 11.13 1.52 -10.24
C ARG A 241 10.92 2.56 -11.35
N THR A 242 9.90 2.39 -12.18
CA THR A 242 9.59 3.32 -13.27
C THR A 242 9.14 4.69 -12.75
N TYR A 243 8.33 4.75 -11.69
CA TYR A 243 7.98 6.03 -11.03
C TYR A 243 9.19 6.72 -10.39
N ARG A 244 10.15 5.98 -9.82
CA ARG A 244 11.42 6.57 -9.33
C ARG A 244 12.21 7.21 -10.47
N GLN A 245 12.30 6.58 -11.64
CA GLN A 245 12.94 7.17 -12.83
C GLN A 245 12.25 8.46 -13.31
N VAL A 246 10.92 8.58 -13.17
CA VAL A 246 10.24 9.85 -13.44
C VAL A 246 10.68 10.93 -12.44
N LEU A 247 10.83 10.59 -11.16
CA LEU A 247 11.24 11.53 -10.11
C LEU A 247 12.73 11.89 -10.16
N GLU A 248 13.59 11.02 -10.70
CA GLU A 248 14.99 11.33 -11.03
C GLU A 248 15.07 12.42 -12.12
N ILE A 249 14.17 12.37 -13.12
CA ILE A 249 14.14 13.31 -14.26
C ILE A 249 13.32 14.58 -13.93
N ALA A 250 12.28 14.46 -13.12
CA ALA A 250 11.34 15.52 -12.76
C ALA A 250 10.90 15.39 -11.28
N PRO A 251 11.73 15.86 -10.31
CA PRO A 251 11.47 15.65 -8.88
C PRO A 251 10.15 16.21 -8.35
N GLY A 252 9.57 17.19 -9.05
CA GLY A 252 8.26 17.81 -8.74
C GLY A 252 7.06 17.19 -9.48
N ASN A 253 7.20 16.03 -10.12
CA ASN A 253 6.09 15.38 -10.82
C ASN A 253 5.12 14.70 -9.82
N GLU A 254 3.98 15.33 -9.55
CA GLU A 254 2.99 14.83 -8.58
C GLU A 254 2.32 13.52 -9.03
N ASP A 255 2.11 13.30 -10.33
CA ASP A 255 1.56 12.04 -10.85
C ASP A 255 2.45 10.85 -10.47
N ALA A 256 3.78 10.99 -10.57
CA ALA A 256 4.73 9.98 -10.16
C ALA A 256 4.82 9.83 -8.63
N ARG A 257 4.65 10.90 -7.86
CA ARG A 257 4.58 10.83 -6.38
C ARG A 257 3.35 10.05 -5.92
N LEU A 258 2.18 10.34 -6.51
CA LEU A 258 0.92 9.65 -6.24
C LEU A 258 0.96 8.20 -6.74
N GLY A 259 1.51 7.96 -7.93
CA GLY A 259 1.75 6.63 -8.48
C GLY A 259 2.64 5.78 -7.58
N LEU A 260 3.75 6.34 -7.10
CA LEU A 260 4.67 5.66 -6.18
C LEU A 260 3.99 5.26 -4.87
N ARG A 261 3.21 6.17 -4.25
CA ARG A 261 2.42 5.88 -3.03
C ARG A 261 1.40 4.76 -3.25
N ARG A 262 0.65 4.81 -4.35
CA ARG A 262 -0.33 3.75 -4.71
C ARG A 262 0.33 2.40 -4.93
N MET A 263 1.54 2.35 -5.50
CA MET A 263 2.29 1.09 -5.63
C MET A 263 2.88 0.63 -4.30
N GLU A 264 3.25 1.54 -3.39
CA GLU A 264 3.64 1.18 -2.02
C GLU A 264 2.45 0.61 -1.22
N ALA A 265 1.27 1.24 -1.27
CA ALA A 265 0.04 0.73 -0.65
C ALA A 265 -0.32 -0.69 -1.16
N ARG A 266 -0.13 -0.97 -2.44
CA ARG A 266 -0.29 -2.32 -3.01
C ARG A 266 0.73 -3.33 -2.48
N LEU A 267 1.97 -2.92 -2.19
CA LEU A 267 3.00 -3.78 -1.59
C LEU A 267 2.70 -4.06 -0.11
N ARG A 268 2.33 -3.02 0.64
CA ARG A 268 1.83 -3.12 2.02
C ARG A 268 0.65 -4.10 2.13
N THR A 269 -0.30 -4.00 1.21
CA THR A 269 -1.45 -4.92 1.10
C THR A 269 -1.03 -6.37 0.82
N ARG A 270 0.00 -6.61 -0.02
CA ARG A 270 0.57 -7.97 -0.24
C ARG A 270 1.25 -8.50 1.03
N GLN A 271 1.95 -7.66 1.79
CA GLN A 271 2.59 -8.03 3.05
C GLN A 271 1.55 -8.33 4.14
N ALA A 272 0.50 -7.51 4.24
CA ALA A 272 -0.64 -7.71 5.13
C ALA A 272 -1.39 -9.02 4.84
N GLU A 273 -1.61 -9.38 3.58
CA GLU A 273 -2.19 -10.67 3.20
C GLU A 273 -1.28 -11.83 3.64
N ALA A 274 0.02 -11.75 3.41
CA ALA A 274 0.97 -12.78 3.84
C ALA A 274 1.04 -12.93 5.39
N ALA A 275 0.89 -11.83 6.13
CA ALA A 275 0.76 -11.86 7.59
C ALA A 275 -0.60 -12.46 8.03
N PHE A 276 -1.70 -12.15 7.34
CA PHE A 276 -3.03 -12.71 7.60
C PHE A 276 -3.07 -14.23 7.38
N GLN A 277 -2.55 -14.71 6.26
CA GLN A 277 -2.48 -16.16 5.97
C GLN A 277 -1.55 -16.90 6.95
N ALA A 278 -0.57 -16.22 7.54
CA ALA A 278 0.27 -16.73 8.63
C ALA A 278 -0.37 -16.61 10.03
N GLY A 279 -1.63 -16.18 10.15
CA GLY A 279 -2.35 -15.99 11.42
C GLY A 279 -1.86 -14.80 12.26
N ARG A 280 -0.96 -13.96 11.74
CA ARG A 280 -0.35 -12.82 12.44
C ARG A 280 -1.21 -11.56 12.31
N TYR A 281 -2.45 -11.64 12.80
CA TYR A 281 -3.49 -10.63 12.53
C TYR A 281 -3.13 -9.21 13.02
N ASN A 282 -2.39 -9.04 14.12
CA ASN A 282 -1.95 -7.70 14.57
C ASN A 282 -0.93 -7.05 13.60
N GLU A 283 -0.05 -7.84 12.99
CA GLU A 283 0.90 -7.40 11.96
C GLU A 283 0.15 -7.07 10.66
N ALA A 284 -0.78 -7.93 10.25
CA ALA A 284 -1.65 -7.70 9.12
C ALA A 284 -2.48 -6.41 9.27
N ARG A 285 -2.99 -6.11 10.48
CA ARG A 285 -3.71 -4.84 10.75
C ARG A 285 -2.80 -3.65 10.48
N SER A 286 -1.60 -3.64 11.07
CA SER A 286 -0.64 -2.54 10.93
C SER A 286 -0.24 -2.29 9.48
N GLU A 287 -0.07 -3.34 8.67
CA GLU A 287 0.29 -3.21 7.25
C GLU A 287 -0.89 -2.77 6.36
N TYR A 288 -2.14 -3.20 6.64
CA TYR A 288 -3.32 -2.62 5.98
C TYR A 288 -3.58 -1.16 6.41
N GLU A 289 -3.29 -0.80 7.66
CA GLU A 289 -3.39 0.59 8.14
C GLU A 289 -2.37 1.49 7.44
N ALA A 290 -1.10 1.08 7.35
CA ALA A 290 -0.07 1.77 6.57
C ALA A 290 -0.42 1.87 5.07
N ALA A 291 -1.08 0.85 4.49
CA ALA A 291 -1.56 0.91 3.11
C ALA A 291 -2.64 2.00 2.91
N LEU A 292 -3.56 2.16 3.88
CA LEU A 292 -4.64 3.15 3.84
C LEU A 292 -4.17 4.57 4.16
N GLU A 293 -3.09 4.74 4.93
CA GLU A 293 -2.42 6.05 5.08
C GLU A 293 -1.78 6.54 3.77
N LEU A 294 -1.30 5.60 2.93
CA LEU A 294 -0.68 5.88 1.63
C LEU A 294 -1.70 6.10 0.51
N ASP A 295 -2.79 5.33 0.51
CA ASP A 295 -3.89 5.38 -0.48
C ASP A 295 -5.24 5.09 0.21
N PRO A 296 -5.95 6.11 0.75
CA PRO A 296 -7.21 5.92 1.48
C PRO A 296 -8.34 5.30 0.65
N GLU A 297 -8.26 5.36 -0.68
CA GLU A 297 -9.23 4.76 -1.60
C GLU A 297 -8.88 3.29 -1.93
N HIS A 298 -7.85 2.70 -1.31
CA HIS A 298 -7.40 1.35 -1.63
C HIS A 298 -8.34 0.27 -1.08
N ALA A 299 -9.42 0.00 -1.82
CA ALA A 299 -10.51 -0.91 -1.44
C ALA A 299 -10.05 -2.32 -0.98
N LEU A 300 -8.94 -2.85 -1.53
CA LEU A 300 -8.38 -4.15 -1.10
C LEU A 300 -7.79 -4.08 0.32
N ALA A 301 -7.13 -2.98 0.69
CA ALA A 301 -6.66 -2.78 2.06
C ALA A 301 -7.81 -2.51 3.03
N ALA A 302 -8.84 -1.77 2.60
CA ALA A 302 -10.03 -1.54 3.40
C ALA A 302 -10.76 -2.86 3.72
N ALA A 303 -11.04 -3.69 2.72
CA ALA A 303 -11.64 -5.01 2.92
C ALA A 303 -10.74 -5.95 3.73
N GLY A 304 -9.43 -5.92 3.48
CA GLY A 304 -8.42 -6.67 4.24
C GLY A 304 -8.39 -6.31 5.73
N LYS A 305 -8.44 -5.01 6.05
CA LYS A 305 -8.53 -4.50 7.42
C LYS A 305 -9.80 -4.98 8.13
N THR A 306 -10.98 -4.80 7.52
CA THR A 306 -12.25 -5.28 8.10
C THR A 306 -12.23 -6.78 8.39
N ARG A 307 -11.64 -7.59 7.48
CA ARG A 307 -11.44 -9.02 7.69
C ARG A 307 -10.47 -9.31 8.85
N VAL A 308 -9.36 -8.60 8.96
CA VAL A 308 -8.43 -8.72 10.10
C VAL A 308 -9.11 -8.38 11.43
N GLU A 309 -9.88 -7.30 11.48
CA GLU A 309 -10.58 -6.86 12.70
C GLU A 309 -11.62 -7.90 13.16
N ALA A 310 -12.32 -8.54 12.22
CA ALA A 310 -13.19 -9.67 12.53
C ALA A 310 -12.42 -10.85 13.15
N TYR A 311 -11.29 -11.26 12.58
CA TYR A 311 -10.49 -12.38 13.11
C TYR A 311 -9.83 -12.06 14.47
N LEU A 312 -9.46 -10.80 14.71
CA LEU A 312 -9.04 -10.32 16.03
C LEU A 312 -10.21 -10.34 17.04
N ALA A 313 -11.42 -9.95 16.63
CA ALA A 313 -12.62 -10.08 17.46
C ALA A 313 -12.91 -11.55 17.79
N ARG A 314 -12.75 -12.50 16.86
CA ARG A 314 -12.87 -13.94 17.14
C ARG A 314 -11.86 -14.41 18.20
N GLN A 315 -10.59 -14.01 18.09
CA GLN A 315 -9.57 -14.35 19.11
C GLN A 315 -9.91 -13.76 20.50
N SER A 316 -10.40 -12.51 20.54
CA SER A 316 -10.93 -11.88 21.75
C SER A 316 -12.11 -12.67 22.33
N ALA A 317 -13.07 -13.07 21.49
CA ALA A 317 -14.23 -13.86 21.89
C ALA A 317 -13.84 -15.24 22.43
N ASP A 318 -12.90 -15.94 21.77
CA ASP A 318 -12.38 -17.24 22.23
C ASP A 318 -11.63 -17.12 23.57
N GLU A 319 -11.03 -15.96 23.88
CA GLU A 319 -10.41 -15.67 25.19
C GLU A 319 -11.43 -15.28 26.27
N ALA A 320 -12.39 -14.42 25.94
CA ALA A 320 -13.51 -14.04 26.82
C ALA A 320 -14.36 -15.25 27.18
N TYR A 321 -14.66 -16.13 26.22
CA TYR A 321 -15.38 -17.39 26.41
C TYR A 321 -14.62 -18.32 27.38
N ARG A 322 -13.29 -18.48 27.21
CA ARG A 322 -12.44 -19.25 28.14
C ARG A 322 -12.41 -18.64 29.55
N ARG A 323 -12.50 -17.30 29.67
CA ARG A 323 -12.66 -16.59 30.96
C ARG A 323 -14.08 -16.62 31.52
N ARG A 324 -15.05 -17.18 30.79
CA ARG A 324 -16.50 -17.16 31.07
C ARG A 324 -17.13 -15.76 31.09
N ASP A 325 -16.46 -14.76 30.49
CA ASP A 325 -17.10 -13.49 30.12
C ASP A 325 -17.91 -13.71 28.84
N PHE A 326 -19.08 -14.30 29.02
CA PHE A 326 -19.98 -14.66 27.93
C PHE A 326 -20.56 -13.43 27.24
N ARG A 327 -20.71 -12.28 27.93
CA ARG A 327 -21.21 -11.03 27.32
C ARG A 327 -20.23 -10.48 26.30
N THR A 328 -18.95 -10.32 26.67
CA THR A 328 -17.91 -9.85 25.75
C THR A 328 -17.71 -10.85 24.61
N ALA A 329 -17.70 -12.16 24.92
CA ALA A 329 -17.61 -13.20 23.89
C ALA A 329 -18.74 -13.13 22.87
N TYR A 330 -19.99 -12.96 23.31
CA TYR A 330 -21.15 -12.84 22.41
C TYR A 330 -21.06 -11.61 21.51
N ALA A 331 -20.71 -10.45 22.07
CA ALA A 331 -20.55 -9.21 21.31
C ALA A 331 -19.41 -9.28 20.27
N ASP A 332 -18.29 -9.93 20.61
CA ASP A 332 -17.16 -10.08 19.69
C ASP A 332 -17.39 -11.17 18.61
N TYR A 333 -18.05 -12.27 18.95
CA TYR A 333 -18.50 -13.25 17.94
C TYR A 333 -19.53 -12.65 16.97
N GLN A 334 -20.41 -11.75 17.43
CA GLN A 334 -21.33 -11.00 16.54
C GLN A 334 -20.57 -10.11 15.54
N LYS A 335 -19.49 -9.43 15.97
CA LYS A 335 -18.62 -8.65 15.06
C LYS A 335 -17.98 -9.55 14.00
N PHE A 336 -17.53 -10.75 14.37
CA PHE A 336 -17.01 -11.73 13.40
C PHE A 336 -18.10 -12.18 12.42
N GLN A 337 -19.28 -12.58 12.92
CA GLN A 337 -20.39 -13.07 12.08
C GLN A 337 -20.89 -12.02 11.07
N ALA A 338 -20.81 -10.74 11.40
CA ALA A 338 -21.17 -9.64 10.50
C ALA A 338 -20.22 -9.48 9.28
N VAL A 339 -19.02 -10.07 9.33
CA VAL A 339 -18.01 -10.02 8.25
C VAL A 339 -17.81 -11.40 7.61
N VAL A 340 -17.91 -12.47 8.40
CA VAL A 340 -17.85 -13.87 7.97
C VAL A 340 -19.15 -14.55 8.40
N PRO A 341 -20.23 -14.47 7.59
CA PRO A 341 -21.42 -15.26 7.84
C PRO A 341 -21.11 -16.76 7.75
N ASP A 342 -21.98 -17.57 8.35
CA ASP A 342 -22.03 -19.02 8.21
C ASP A 342 -20.79 -19.83 8.66
N ASP A 343 -19.88 -19.26 9.46
CA ASP A 343 -18.90 -20.07 10.21
C ASP A 343 -19.65 -20.99 11.20
N PRO A 344 -19.52 -22.33 11.10
CA PRO A 344 -20.33 -23.26 11.89
C PRO A 344 -19.94 -23.29 13.37
N GLN A 345 -18.68 -23.01 13.70
CA GLN A 345 -18.22 -22.99 15.09
C GLN A 345 -18.74 -21.74 15.81
N VAL A 346 -18.63 -20.58 15.16
CA VAL A 346 -19.12 -19.31 15.71
C VAL A 346 -20.64 -19.29 15.76
N THR A 347 -21.32 -19.88 14.77
CA THR A 347 -22.78 -19.99 14.76
C THR A 347 -23.31 -20.83 15.93
N GLU A 348 -22.74 -22.01 16.20
CA GLU A 348 -23.16 -22.80 17.38
C GLU A 348 -22.74 -22.14 18.70
N ARG A 349 -21.57 -21.47 18.78
CA ARG A 349 -21.20 -20.66 19.95
C ARG A 349 -22.18 -19.52 20.20
N LEU A 350 -22.63 -18.81 19.16
CA LEU A 350 -23.64 -17.77 19.29
C LEU A 350 -25.00 -18.34 19.69
N ARG A 351 -25.37 -19.55 19.23
CA ARG A 351 -26.57 -20.27 19.69
C ARG A 351 -26.48 -20.62 21.17
N GLU A 352 -25.36 -21.19 21.60
CA GLU A 352 -25.07 -21.53 22.99
C GLU A 352 -25.12 -20.29 23.90
N LEU A 353 -24.42 -19.22 23.49
CA LEU A 353 -24.38 -17.95 24.21
C LEU A 353 -25.76 -17.26 24.25
N SER A 354 -26.60 -17.40 23.21
CA SER A 354 -27.98 -16.89 23.25
C SER A 354 -28.82 -17.53 24.37
N LEU A 355 -28.54 -18.79 24.73
CA LEU A 355 -29.17 -19.50 25.85
C LEU A 355 -28.51 -19.13 27.20
N ARG A 356 -27.18 -18.95 27.23
CA ARG A 356 -26.48 -18.44 28.43
C ARG A 356 -26.81 -16.99 28.77
N LEU A 357 -27.25 -16.19 27.80
CA LEU A 357 -27.51 -14.75 27.93
C LEU A 357 -28.99 -14.32 27.73
N GLU A 358 -29.92 -15.21 27.39
CA GLU A 358 -31.38 -14.95 27.34
C GLU A 358 -31.86 -13.98 28.46
N PRO A 359 -32.57 -12.89 28.14
CA PRO A 359 -32.93 -11.87 29.13
C PRO A 359 -33.84 -12.41 30.25
N PRO A 360 -33.83 -11.78 31.45
CA PRO A 360 -34.63 -12.22 32.58
C PRO A 360 -36.13 -12.13 32.28
N LEU A 361 -36.78 -13.29 32.18
CA LEU A 361 -38.21 -13.42 31.97
C LEU A 361 -38.99 -13.31 33.29
N PRO A 362 -40.22 -12.76 33.30
CA PRO A 362 -41.09 -12.78 34.47
C PRO A 362 -41.48 -14.22 34.85
N LEU A 363 -41.95 -14.46 36.08
CA LEU A 363 -42.38 -15.80 36.51
C LEU A 363 -43.60 -16.35 35.77
N ARG A 364 -44.42 -15.45 35.23
CA ARG A 364 -45.58 -15.74 34.39
C ARG A 364 -45.59 -14.78 33.23
N GLY A 365 -45.92 -15.27 32.05
CA GLY A 365 -46.17 -14.45 30.87
C GLY A 365 -47.47 -14.88 30.19
N SER A 366 -48.16 -13.91 29.62
CA SER A 366 -49.15 -14.14 28.58
C SER A 366 -48.52 -13.89 27.21
N LEU A 367 -49.09 -14.50 26.19
CA LEU A 367 -48.73 -14.34 24.78
C LEU A 367 -50.04 -14.08 24.04
N ILE A 368 -50.24 -12.84 23.61
CA ILE A 368 -51.46 -12.40 22.93
C ILE A 368 -51.17 -12.32 21.43
N TYR A 369 -52.04 -12.95 20.64
CA TYR A 369 -51.99 -12.95 19.17
C TYR A 369 -53.38 -12.57 18.63
N LYS A 370 -53.43 -11.57 17.75
CA LYS A 370 -54.68 -11.09 17.14
C LYS A 370 -54.63 -11.22 15.62
N LEU A 371 -55.68 -11.78 15.04
CA LEU A 371 -55.90 -11.85 13.60
C LEU A 371 -57.39 -11.78 13.26
N ASN A 372 -57.78 -10.95 12.30
CA ASN A 372 -59.11 -11.01 11.69
C ASN A 372 -59.12 -12.02 10.53
N THR A 373 -59.78 -13.18 10.73
CA THR A 373 -59.98 -14.20 9.69
C THR A 373 -61.18 -15.09 9.98
N ALA A 374 -61.85 -15.54 8.93
CA ALA A 374 -62.89 -16.58 9.00
C ALA A 374 -62.34 -18.00 8.77
N SER A 375 -61.16 -18.15 8.17
CA SER A 375 -60.54 -19.45 7.88
C SER A 375 -59.68 -19.97 9.04
N PRO A 376 -59.58 -21.30 9.25
CA PRO A 376 -58.67 -21.89 10.23
C PRO A 376 -57.19 -21.60 9.93
N PHE A 377 -56.38 -21.42 10.97
CA PHE A 377 -54.97 -21.09 10.84
C PHE A 377 -54.11 -21.75 11.93
N ARG A 378 -52.82 -21.98 11.60
CA ARG A 378 -51.79 -22.31 12.58
C ARG A 378 -51.03 -21.07 13.03
N ILE A 379 -50.60 -21.06 14.28
CA ILE A 379 -49.66 -20.10 14.86
C ILE A 379 -48.49 -20.92 15.40
N ARG A 380 -47.28 -20.70 14.89
CA ARG A 380 -46.05 -21.32 15.39
C ARG A 380 -45.27 -20.26 16.16
N LEU A 381 -44.94 -20.56 17.41
CA LEU A 381 -44.30 -19.66 18.35
C LEU A 381 -42.91 -20.22 18.70
N HIS A 382 -41.85 -19.46 18.43
CA HIS A 382 -40.47 -19.81 18.79
C HIS A 382 -39.79 -18.61 19.45
N ARG A 383 -39.60 -18.66 20.77
CA ARG A 383 -39.03 -17.56 21.56
C ARG A 383 -39.78 -16.24 21.34
N ASP A 384 -39.21 -15.29 20.61
CA ASP A 384 -39.79 -13.99 20.21
C ASP A 384 -40.33 -13.96 18.76
N GLN A 385 -40.13 -15.03 17.99
CA GLN A 385 -40.61 -15.17 16.62
C GLN A 385 -42.00 -15.82 16.58
N VAL A 386 -42.82 -15.36 15.62
CA VAL A 386 -44.12 -15.96 15.28
C VAL A 386 -44.26 -16.12 13.79
N GLU A 387 -44.49 -17.36 13.36
CA GLU A 387 -44.99 -17.69 12.02
C GLU A 387 -46.48 -17.99 12.13
N SER A 388 -47.27 -17.62 11.11
CA SER A 388 -48.67 -18.02 11.05
C SER A 388 -49.08 -18.28 9.61
N ALA A 389 -49.95 -19.26 9.39
CA ALA A 389 -50.36 -19.71 8.06
C ALA A 389 -51.80 -20.22 8.06
N LEU A 390 -52.53 -20.00 6.95
CA LEU A 390 -53.84 -20.61 6.74
C LEU A 390 -53.69 -22.13 6.62
N LEU A 391 -54.53 -22.90 7.33
CA LEU A 391 -54.47 -24.37 7.27
C LEU A 391 -54.88 -24.91 5.89
N ASP A 392 -55.76 -24.17 5.19
CA ASP A 392 -56.34 -24.61 3.91
C ASP A 392 -55.40 -24.38 2.70
N SER A 393 -54.30 -23.63 2.87
CA SER A 393 -53.40 -23.25 1.76
C SER A 393 -51.93 -23.01 2.12
N GLU A 394 -51.55 -23.17 3.38
CA GLU A 394 -50.24 -22.83 3.98
C GLU A 394 -49.73 -21.40 3.74
N ASN A 395 -50.52 -20.52 3.10
CA ASN A 395 -50.15 -19.14 2.84
C ASN A 395 -49.85 -18.38 4.15
N PRO A 396 -48.68 -17.72 4.26
CA PRO A 396 -48.28 -17.02 5.48
C PRO A 396 -49.16 -15.78 5.71
N ILE A 397 -49.63 -15.61 6.94
CA ILE A 397 -50.49 -14.50 7.36
C ILE A 397 -49.66 -13.48 8.15
N LYS A 398 -50.03 -12.20 8.02
CA LYS A 398 -49.55 -11.13 8.91
C LYS A 398 -50.63 -10.84 9.96
N PRO A 399 -50.35 -10.95 11.27
CA PRO A 399 -51.30 -10.61 12.32
C PRO A 399 -51.53 -9.10 12.44
N ASP A 400 -52.70 -8.73 12.96
CA ASP A 400 -53.06 -7.34 13.27
C ASP A 400 -52.34 -6.83 14.53
N ILE A 401 -52.02 -7.73 15.47
CA ILE A 401 -51.16 -7.44 16.64
C ILE A 401 -50.08 -8.52 16.72
N LYS A 402 -48.81 -8.10 16.71
CA LYS A 402 -47.66 -8.97 16.95
C LYS A 402 -47.63 -9.45 18.40
N LEU A 403 -46.99 -10.60 18.62
CA LEU A 403 -46.83 -11.26 19.92
C LEU A 403 -46.48 -10.29 21.05
N GLU A 404 -47.42 -10.07 21.97
CA GLU A 404 -47.10 -9.41 23.24
C GLU A 404 -46.46 -10.44 24.18
N GLY A 405 -45.12 -10.43 24.25
CA GLY A 405 -44.32 -11.29 25.13
C GLY A 405 -43.29 -12.16 24.39
N ARG A 406 -42.64 -13.06 25.13
CA ARG A 406 -41.65 -14.04 24.64
C ARG A 406 -41.92 -15.40 25.27
N LEU A 407 -41.78 -16.46 24.50
CA LEU A 407 -41.83 -17.84 24.98
C LEU A 407 -40.48 -18.21 25.61
N PRO A 408 -40.43 -18.82 26.81
CA PRO A 408 -39.18 -19.20 27.45
C PRO A 408 -38.45 -20.30 26.68
N ALA A 409 -37.12 -20.19 26.53
CA ALA A 409 -36.27 -21.25 25.98
C ALA A 409 -35.90 -22.31 27.05
N GLN A 410 -36.87 -22.66 27.89
CA GLN A 410 -36.74 -23.56 29.03
C GLN A 410 -38.10 -24.14 29.44
N ASP A 411 -38.07 -25.29 30.13
CA ASP A 411 -39.25 -26.00 30.62
C ASP A 411 -40.19 -25.08 31.42
N ALA A 412 -41.42 -24.94 30.95
CA ALA A 412 -42.45 -24.08 31.54
C ALA A 412 -43.84 -24.74 31.45
N VAL A 413 -44.71 -24.41 32.39
CA VAL A 413 -46.12 -24.83 32.34
C VAL A 413 -46.84 -23.95 31.31
N PHE A 414 -46.85 -24.40 30.05
CA PHE A 414 -47.53 -23.75 28.94
C PHE A 414 -49.00 -24.21 28.85
N ARG A 415 -49.92 -23.26 28.64
CA ARG A 415 -51.37 -23.49 28.56
C ARG A 415 -52.07 -22.47 27.67
N LEU A 416 -53.32 -22.74 27.30
CA LEU A 416 -54.19 -21.74 26.69
C LEU A 416 -54.80 -20.85 27.80
N GLY A 417 -54.76 -19.53 27.57
CA GLY A 417 -55.44 -18.53 28.37
C GLY A 417 -56.84 -18.21 27.83
N LYS A 418 -57.45 -17.13 28.34
CA LYS A 418 -58.81 -16.72 27.97
C LYS A 418 -58.87 -16.06 26.58
N SER A 419 -58.83 -16.89 25.55
CA SER A 419 -59.02 -16.52 24.14
C SER A 419 -60.46 -16.03 23.86
N SER A 420 -60.70 -15.40 22.70
CA SER A 420 -62.02 -14.83 22.34
C SER A 420 -63.10 -15.91 22.19
N ALA A 421 -64.36 -15.56 22.48
CA ALA A 421 -65.47 -16.52 22.47
C ALA A 421 -65.76 -17.10 21.07
N ASN A 422 -65.46 -16.33 20.02
CA ASN A 422 -65.64 -16.67 18.61
C ASN A 422 -64.60 -17.64 18.03
N VAL A 423 -63.60 -18.11 18.80
CA VAL A 423 -62.60 -19.09 18.35
C VAL A 423 -62.57 -20.36 19.21
N THR A 424 -62.21 -21.48 18.60
CA THR A 424 -61.73 -22.68 19.28
C THR A 424 -60.24 -22.79 19.05
N VAL A 425 -59.44 -22.84 20.11
CA VAL A 425 -57.97 -22.99 20.01
C VAL A 425 -57.58 -24.34 20.62
N ARG A 426 -56.65 -25.05 19.98
CA ARG A 426 -55.98 -26.22 20.53
C ARG A 426 -54.47 -26.08 20.39
N ILE A 427 -53.73 -26.64 21.34
CA ILE A 427 -52.29 -26.84 21.20
C ILE A 427 -52.09 -28.03 20.26
N ALA A 428 -51.32 -27.85 19.20
CA ALA A 428 -50.93 -28.89 18.24
C ALA A 428 -49.54 -29.45 18.58
N VAL A 429 -48.61 -28.59 19.00
CA VAL A 429 -47.26 -28.96 19.47
C VAL A 429 -46.95 -28.21 20.76
N MET A 430 -46.49 -28.93 21.78
CA MET A 430 -46.03 -28.34 23.04
C MET A 430 -44.58 -27.85 22.91
N PRO A 431 -44.20 -26.73 23.55
CA PRO A 431 -42.80 -26.29 23.62
C PRO A 431 -42.00 -27.22 24.53
N VAL A 432 -41.01 -27.92 23.98
CA VAL A 432 -40.14 -28.87 24.70
C VAL A 432 -38.69 -28.76 24.22
N ALA A 433 -37.73 -29.30 24.97
CA ALA A 433 -36.31 -29.26 24.62
C ALA A 433 -36.02 -29.80 23.19
N ASP A 434 -36.68 -30.90 22.81
CA ASP A 434 -36.50 -31.58 21.51
C ASP A 434 -36.91 -30.74 20.30
N ASN A 435 -37.73 -29.69 20.49
CA ASN A 435 -38.15 -28.76 19.43
C ASN A 435 -37.67 -27.31 19.65
N ASP A 436 -36.61 -27.13 20.45
CA ASP A 436 -36.06 -25.81 20.83
C ASP A 436 -37.14 -24.86 21.41
N TYR A 437 -38.06 -25.45 22.19
CA TYR A 437 -39.22 -24.80 22.82
C TYR A 437 -40.17 -24.12 21.82
N THR A 438 -40.38 -24.75 20.66
CA THR A 438 -41.39 -24.35 19.68
C THR A 438 -42.78 -24.81 20.11
N ALA A 439 -43.73 -23.90 20.28
CA ALA A 439 -45.14 -24.23 20.42
C ALA A 439 -45.88 -24.07 19.08
N GLU A 440 -46.85 -24.92 18.79
CA GLU A 440 -47.79 -24.72 17.68
C GLU A 440 -49.23 -24.74 18.19
N LEU A 441 -50.00 -23.72 17.83
CA LEU A 441 -51.41 -23.57 18.15
C LEU A 441 -52.23 -23.63 16.86
N ILE A 442 -53.34 -24.35 16.89
CA ILE A 442 -54.32 -24.36 15.81
C ILE A 442 -55.56 -23.63 16.29
N ALA A 443 -55.93 -22.58 15.54
CA ALA A 443 -57.08 -21.73 15.80
C ALA A 443 -58.15 -21.95 14.72
N THR A 444 -59.37 -22.23 15.15
CA THR A 444 -60.54 -22.47 14.30
C THR A 444 -61.62 -21.45 14.65
N PRO A 445 -61.86 -20.43 13.81
CA PRO A 445 -62.99 -19.51 13.98
C PRO A 445 -64.32 -20.27 13.98
N LYS A 446 -65.26 -19.86 14.84
CA LYS A 446 -66.61 -20.45 14.95
C LYS A 446 -67.65 -19.74 14.08
N ASN A 447 -67.36 -18.50 13.67
CA ASN A 447 -68.22 -17.65 12.85
C ASN A 447 -67.54 -17.39 11.49
N PRO A 448 -68.27 -17.47 10.36
CA PRO A 448 -67.74 -17.09 9.05
C PRO A 448 -67.77 -15.57 8.79
N ARG A 449 -68.09 -14.77 9.81
CA ARG A 449 -68.03 -13.29 9.74
C ARG A 449 -66.65 -12.82 10.16
N SER A 450 -66.17 -11.77 9.49
CA SER A 450 -64.89 -11.09 9.78
C SER A 450 -64.95 -10.38 11.13
N GLU A 451 -64.71 -11.15 12.19
CA GLU A 451 -64.52 -10.68 13.56
C GLU A 451 -63.05 -10.86 13.97
N ASP A 452 -62.60 -10.05 14.92
CA ASP A 452 -61.29 -10.22 15.54
C ASP A 452 -61.21 -11.55 16.31
N VAL A 453 -60.27 -12.41 15.92
CA VAL A 453 -59.88 -13.61 16.68
C VAL A 453 -58.69 -13.26 17.56
N ILE A 454 -58.85 -13.44 18.87
CA ILE A 454 -57.81 -13.23 19.87
C ILE A 454 -57.44 -14.59 20.47
N VAL A 455 -56.22 -15.04 20.18
CA VAL A 455 -55.63 -16.23 20.80
C VAL A 455 -54.74 -15.77 21.95
N VAL A 456 -54.98 -16.33 23.13
CA VAL A 456 -54.14 -16.11 24.32
C VAL A 456 -53.52 -17.44 24.71
N ALA A 457 -52.19 -17.48 24.75
CA ALA A 457 -51.44 -18.51 25.47
C ALA A 457 -50.85 -17.92 26.76
N GLU A 458 -50.62 -18.76 27.74
CA GLU A 458 -49.99 -18.40 29.01
C GLU A 458 -48.89 -19.40 29.33
N TRP A 459 -47.83 -18.93 29.97
CA TRP A 459 -46.79 -19.79 30.51
C TRP A 459 -46.40 -19.37 31.93
N GLN A 460 -46.01 -20.34 32.75
CA GLN A 460 -45.45 -20.13 34.08
C GLN A 460 -44.13 -20.90 34.22
N LEU A 461 -43.09 -20.22 34.69
CA LEU A 461 -41.80 -20.86 35.01
C LEU A 461 -41.89 -21.72 36.28
N PRO A 462 -41.05 -22.75 36.42
CA PRO A 462 -40.95 -23.51 37.67
C PRO A 462 -40.56 -22.59 38.82
N LEU A 463 -41.32 -22.63 39.92
CA LEU A 463 -41.02 -21.85 41.14
C LEU A 463 -39.95 -22.53 42.02
N LYS A 464 -39.66 -23.80 41.75
CA LYS A 464 -38.65 -24.61 42.43
C LYS A 464 -38.01 -25.54 41.42
N GLY A 465 -36.74 -25.87 41.62
CA GLY A 465 -36.00 -26.79 40.78
C GLY A 465 -34.74 -27.30 41.47
N GLY A 466 -33.95 -28.09 40.76
CA GLY A 466 -32.76 -28.73 41.32
C GLY A 466 -32.05 -29.64 40.33
N VAL A 467 -30.84 -30.04 40.71
CA VAL A 467 -29.98 -30.96 39.95
C VAL A 467 -29.41 -31.98 40.91
N GLN A 468 -29.52 -33.26 40.55
CA GLN A 468 -28.85 -34.36 41.24
C GLN A 468 -27.79 -34.94 40.29
N TRP A 469 -26.53 -34.55 40.52
CA TRP A 469 -25.39 -35.05 39.74
C TRP A 469 -24.62 -36.09 40.55
N LYS A 470 -24.29 -37.22 39.92
CA LYS A 470 -23.62 -38.36 40.59
C LYS A 470 -22.40 -38.81 39.80
N ARG A 471 -21.22 -38.80 40.42
CA ARG A 471 -19.97 -39.20 39.76
C ARG A 471 -18.92 -39.68 40.78
N GLN A 472 -18.09 -40.63 40.37
CA GLN A 472 -16.87 -40.97 41.11
C GLN A 472 -15.85 -39.85 40.89
N LEU A 473 -15.30 -39.29 41.98
CA LEU A 473 -14.26 -38.27 41.96
C LEU A 473 -13.04 -38.75 42.76
N GLU A 474 -11.87 -38.34 42.29
CA GLU A 474 -10.58 -38.55 42.96
C GLU A 474 -10.27 -37.40 43.93
N PRO A 475 -9.22 -37.48 44.76
CA PRO A 475 -8.84 -36.38 45.63
C PRO A 475 -8.43 -35.13 44.83
N GLY A 476 -8.95 -33.96 45.20
CA GLY A 476 -8.65 -32.71 44.50
C GLY A 476 -9.66 -31.59 44.73
N ALA A 477 -9.35 -30.41 44.20
CA ALA A 477 -10.23 -29.25 44.16
C ALA A 477 -10.96 -29.17 42.80
N TYR A 478 -12.25 -29.51 42.80
CA TYR A 478 -13.13 -29.39 41.62
C TYR A 478 -13.92 -28.09 41.68
N ARG A 479 -14.34 -27.57 40.53
CA ARG A 479 -15.18 -26.36 40.45
C ARG A 479 -16.42 -26.62 39.60
N VAL A 480 -17.58 -26.30 40.15
CA VAL A 480 -18.89 -26.52 39.52
C VAL A 480 -19.48 -25.17 39.15
N TYR A 481 -20.00 -25.06 37.94
CA TYR A 481 -20.76 -23.92 37.44
C TYR A 481 -22.14 -24.37 36.99
N TRP A 482 -23.16 -23.55 37.25
CA TRP A 482 -24.53 -23.75 36.77
C TRP A 482 -25.09 -22.40 36.33
N GLN A 483 -25.52 -22.30 35.07
CA GLN A 483 -26.03 -21.05 34.50
C GLN A 483 -27.08 -21.36 33.43
N GLY A 484 -28.33 -20.94 33.65
CA GLY A 484 -29.45 -21.38 32.81
C GLY A 484 -29.49 -22.92 32.72
N PRO A 485 -29.65 -23.51 31.52
CA PRO A 485 -29.65 -24.97 31.36
C PRO A 485 -28.27 -25.62 31.47
N PHE A 486 -27.16 -24.86 31.49
CA PHE A 486 -25.81 -25.43 31.42
C PHE A 486 -25.28 -25.77 32.81
N PHE A 487 -24.92 -27.04 33.02
CA PHE A 487 -24.25 -27.53 34.22
C PHE A 487 -22.89 -28.10 33.84
N GLU A 488 -21.84 -27.54 34.44
CA GLU A 488 -20.44 -27.78 34.04
C GLU A 488 -19.59 -28.08 35.27
N VAL A 489 -18.76 -29.12 35.22
CA VAL A 489 -17.81 -29.46 36.29
C VAL A 489 -16.40 -29.56 35.74
N PHE A 490 -15.50 -28.84 36.38
CA PHE A 490 -14.07 -28.77 36.06
C PHE A 490 -13.26 -29.49 37.13
N ASP A 491 -12.23 -30.19 36.70
CA ASP A 491 -11.29 -30.91 37.56
C ASP A 491 -10.16 -30.00 38.10
N PRO A 492 -9.25 -30.51 38.96
CA PRO A 492 -8.14 -29.73 39.51
C PRO A 492 -7.12 -29.24 38.47
N THR A 493 -7.16 -29.74 37.23
CA THR A 493 -6.31 -29.29 36.12
C THR A 493 -6.99 -28.21 35.26
N GLY A 494 -8.27 -27.92 35.53
CA GLY A 494 -9.10 -27.01 34.74
C GLY A 494 -9.76 -27.67 33.52
N VAL A 495 -9.71 -29.00 33.39
CA VAL A 495 -10.40 -29.73 32.31
C VAL A 495 -11.87 -29.89 32.66
N CYS A 496 -12.74 -29.57 31.70
CA CYS A 496 -14.19 -29.79 31.82
C CYS A 496 -14.49 -31.29 31.72
N ILE A 497 -14.85 -31.92 32.84
CA ILE A 497 -15.17 -33.36 32.91
C ILE A 497 -16.65 -33.65 32.71
N GLU A 498 -17.51 -32.65 32.96
CA GLU A 498 -18.97 -32.71 32.85
C GLU A 498 -19.47 -31.45 32.14
N SER A 499 -20.31 -31.60 31.13
CA SER A 499 -20.97 -30.49 30.43
C SER A 499 -22.32 -30.98 29.90
N SER A 500 -23.33 -30.99 30.77
CA SER A 500 -24.67 -31.48 30.45
C SER A 500 -25.73 -30.36 30.51
N ARG A 501 -26.78 -30.50 29.70
CA ARG A 501 -28.00 -29.71 29.89
C ARG A 501 -28.81 -30.32 31.03
N GLN A 502 -29.21 -29.49 31.98
CA GLN A 502 -29.89 -29.87 33.22
C GLN A 502 -31.15 -29.00 33.40
N SER A 503 -31.93 -29.27 34.46
CA SER A 503 -33.01 -28.38 34.89
C SER A 503 -32.48 -26.95 34.99
N PRO A 504 -33.07 -25.97 34.29
CA PRO A 504 -32.43 -24.67 34.12
C PRO A 504 -32.53 -23.81 35.38
N LEU A 505 -31.42 -23.15 35.72
CA LEU A 505 -31.35 -22.16 36.78
C LEU A 505 -32.06 -20.87 36.30
N PRO A 506 -33.08 -20.36 37.01
CA PRO A 506 -33.87 -19.24 36.52
C PRO A 506 -33.04 -17.96 36.49
N ARG A 507 -33.29 -17.10 35.48
CA ARG A 507 -32.70 -15.75 35.36
C ARG A 507 -33.37 -14.75 36.31
N GLN A 508 -33.43 -15.11 37.60
CA GLN A 508 -34.04 -14.36 38.68
C GLN A 508 -33.21 -14.55 39.97
N PRO A 509 -33.26 -13.63 40.95
CA PRO A 509 -32.56 -13.80 42.22
C PRO A 509 -33.08 -15.03 42.97
N VAL A 510 -32.23 -16.06 43.10
CA VAL A 510 -32.51 -17.30 43.83
C VAL A 510 -31.33 -17.69 44.70
N THR A 511 -31.60 -18.29 45.87
CA THR A 511 -30.56 -18.90 46.69
C THR A 511 -30.50 -20.39 46.37
N VAL A 512 -29.41 -20.84 45.76
CA VAL A 512 -29.14 -22.26 45.55
C VAL A 512 -28.66 -22.87 46.86
N LYS A 513 -29.32 -23.94 47.29
CA LYS A 513 -29.04 -24.73 48.49
C LYS A 513 -28.39 -26.04 48.10
N VAL A 514 -27.21 -26.32 48.67
CA VAL A 514 -26.46 -27.56 48.50
C VAL A 514 -26.71 -28.46 49.71
N LYS A 515 -27.01 -29.74 49.51
CA LYS A 515 -27.05 -30.69 50.65
C LYS A 515 -25.62 -30.99 51.15
N PRO A 516 -25.38 -31.09 52.47
CA PRO A 516 -24.07 -31.47 53.00
C PRO A 516 -23.65 -32.88 52.53
N ILE A 517 -22.38 -33.05 52.17
CA ILE A 517 -21.82 -34.32 51.68
C ILE A 517 -20.67 -34.74 52.60
N LYS A 518 -20.70 -35.98 53.08
CA LYS A 518 -19.66 -36.50 53.99
C LYS A 518 -18.35 -36.72 53.22
N GLY A 519 -17.24 -36.18 53.75
CA GLY A 519 -15.90 -36.34 53.16
C GLY A 519 -15.53 -35.30 52.11
N VAL A 520 -16.43 -34.36 51.77
CA VAL A 520 -16.18 -33.32 50.76
C VAL A 520 -16.47 -31.94 51.35
N THR A 521 -15.48 -31.05 51.30
CA THR A 521 -15.68 -29.66 51.73
C THR A 521 -16.32 -28.87 50.59
N VAL A 522 -17.51 -28.33 50.82
CA VAL A 522 -18.25 -27.53 49.85
C VAL A 522 -18.11 -26.04 50.21
N GLN A 523 -17.67 -25.23 49.25
CA GLN A 523 -17.64 -23.78 49.38
C GLN A 523 -18.44 -23.16 48.22
N VAL A 524 -19.59 -22.54 48.51
CA VAL A 524 -20.26 -21.69 47.52
C VAL A 524 -19.40 -20.45 47.30
N VAL A 525 -19.09 -20.16 46.04
CA VAL A 525 -18.30 -19.00 45.63
C VAL A 525 -19.23 -17.87 45.17
N GLU A 526 -20.27 -18.21 44.40
CA GLU A 526 -21.21 -17.25 43.83
C GLU A 526 -22.65 -17.76 43.89
N GLN A 527 -23.59 -16.87 44.21
CA GLN A 527 -25.04 -17.10 44.10
C GLN A 527 -25.62 -16.31 42.92
N PRO A 528 -26.65 -16.81 42.21
CA PRO A 528 -27.24 -16.17 41.04
C PRO A 528 -27.69 -14.73 41.25
N ASN A 529 -27.07 -13.79 40.54
CA ASN A 529 -27.41 -12.38 40.61
C ASN A 529 -27.23 -11.66 39.24
N PRO A 530 -27.81 -10.46 39.05
CA PRO A 530 -27.71 -9.74 37.77
C PRO A 530 -26.29 -9.33 37.35
N GLY A 531 -25.33 -9.29 38.29
CA GLY A 531 -23.93 -8.94 38.05
C GLY A 531 -23.07 -10.10 37.55
N ASN A 532 -23.49 -11.35 37.74
CA ASN A 532 -22.79 -12.55 37.25
C ASN A 532 -23.63 -13.38 36.25
N ASP A 533 -24.57 -12.72 35.56
CA ASP A 533 -25.52 -13.34 34.62
C ASP A 533 -26.28 -14.55 35.21
N PHE A 534 -26.67 -14.43 36.48
CA PHE A 534 -27.37 -15.45 37.26
C PHE A 534 -26.62 -16.79 37.34
N THR A 535 -25.29 -16.75 37.33
CA THR A 535 -24.44 -17.92 37.53
C THR A 535 -24.42 -18.35 39.00
N PHE A 536 -24.52 -19.65 39.24
CA PHE A 536 -24.12 -20.27 40.50
C PHE A 536 -22.74 -20.92 40.33
N ALA A 537 -21.86 -20.74 41.31
CA ALA A 537 -20.54 -21.38 41.32
C ALA A 537 -20.17 -21.89 42.71
N LEU A 538 -19.61 -23.10 42.78
CA LEU A 538 -19.04 -23.67 44.01
C LEU A 538 -17.70 -24.37 43.75
N ASN A 539 -16.87 -24.44 44.80
CA ASN A 539 -15.70 -25.31 44.88
C ASN A 539 -16.06 -26.56 45.69
N LEU A 540 -15.50 -27.71 45.31
CA LEU A 540 -15.54 -28.97 46.04
C LEU A 540 -14.11 -29.42 46.32
N ALA A 541 -13.70 -29.51 47.59
CA ALA A 541 -12.45 -30.17 47.96
C ALA A 541 -12.75 -31.60 48.41
N VAL A 542 -12.36 -32.56 47.58
CA VAL A 542 -12.48 -34.01 47.81
C VAL A 542 -11.18 -34.52 48.42
N THR A 543 -11.23 -35.20 49.57
CA THR A 543 -10.02 -35.62 50.31
C THR A 543 -9.66 -37.10 50.14
N SER A 544 -10.60 -37.92 49.68
CA SER A 544 -10.42 -39.34 49.37
C SER A 544 -11.30 -39.72 48.16
N PRO A 545 -10.98 -40.77 47.39
CA PRO A 545 -11.79 -41.21 46.25
C PRO A 545 -13.26 -41.45 46.68
N THR A 546 -14.19 -40.66 46.14
CA THR A 546 -15.56 -40.56 46.65
C THR A 546 -16.58 -40.62 45.52
N LEU A 547 -17.62 -41.46 45.71
CA LEU A 547 -18.81 -41.45 44.87
C LEU A 547 -19.71 -40.28 45.29
N LEU A 548 -19.47 -39.12 44.68
CA LEU A 548 -20.22 -37.90 44.99
C LEU A 548 -21.66 -38.03 44.49
N LEU A 549 -22.62 -37.58 45.32
CA LEU A 549 -23.97 -37.20 44.91
C LEU A 549 -24.17 -35.74 45.29
N LEU A 550 -24.02 -34.84 44.31
CA LEU A 550 -24.26 -33.41 44.47
C LEU A 550 -25.74 -33.13 44.23
N ASP A 551 -26.44 -32.76 45.30
CA ASP A 551 -27.87 -32.43 45.29
C ASP A 551 -28.01 -30.92 45.52
N LEU A 552 -28.35 -30.21 44.42
CA LEU A 552 -28.58 -28.77 44.37
C LEU A 552 -30.08 -28.51 44.25
N SER A 553 -30.57 -27.49 44.95
CA SER A 553 -31.98 -27.08 44.88
C SER A 553 -32.15 -25.56 44.97
N TRP A 554 -33.17 -25.02 44.32
CA TRP A 554 -33.54 -23.60 44.38
C TRP A 554 -35.06 -23.43 44.47
N ASP A 555 -35.48 -22.27 44.98
CA ASP A 555 -36.87 -21.91 45.29
C ASP A 555 -37.01 -20.39 45.12
N VAL A 556 -37.98 -19.94 44.33
CA VAL A 556 -38.17 -18.51 44.00
C VAL A 556 -39.11 -17.86 45.01
N GLY A 557 -38.65 -16.79 45.67
CA GLY A 557 -39.49 -15.97 46.55
C GLY A 557 -39.46 -16.34 48.03
N LYS A 558 -38.64 -17.32 48.44
CA LYS A 558 -38.27 -17.48 49.85
C LYS A 558 -36.99 -16.69 50.14
N LYS A 559 -37.05 -15.86 51.18
CA LYS A 559 -35.87 -15.30 51.85
C LYS A 559 -35.09 -16.40 52.57
#